data_AF-A0A349YGZ6-F1
#
_entry.id   AF-A0A349YGZ6-F1
#
_cell.length_a   1.000
_cell.length_b   1.000
_cell.length_c   1.000
_cell.angle_alpha   90.00
_cell.angle_beta   90.00
_cell.angle_gamma   90.00
#
_symmetry.space_group_name_H-M   'P 1'
#
loop_
_entity.id
_entity.type
_entity.pdbx_description
1 polymer ?
#
loop_
_entity_poly.entity_id
_entity_poly.type
_entity_poly.pdbx_seq_one_letter_code
_entity_poly.pdbx_strand_id
1 'polypeptide(L)'
;MAEINYQTLSEFLEAPFGVKDAENKERLLKSYGAAKSPVFISGYTILDDTYLLHLKVPSDSKPGVNYDVVIQFFTKDESIKSEPVLNNYYIQFFSNSPSFVYKYAVLYKQKGYMIDVLQEKLDPKYADTLPTTANKEMKLTYDKSLFFACHFLITSCKATWLNKKYIGTRRKQSLREFLSQVTDTKGKAIFFDLSEVSRRFKKELDRDMKLINPHMTLKPKTESRPTTKHKPISKIKPKLNTFNKSSFGGMTIRPVEKVKVIGKKRPKTRTTKK
;
A
#
# COMPACT_ATOMS: atom_id res chain seq x y z
N MET A 1 15.67 1.64 33.76
CA MET A 1 14.83 1.75 32.55
C MET A 1 15.54 2.71 31.62
N ALA A 2 15.79 2.37 30.36
CA ALA A 2 16.36 3.33 29.42
C ALA A 2 15.38 4.51 29.29
N GLU A 3 15.88 5.72 29.47
CA GLU A 3 15.09 6.95 29.26
C GLU A 3 14.62 6.94 27.79
N ILE A 4 13.32 6.71 27.57
CA ILE A 4 12.78 6.69 26.21
C ILE A 4 12.61 8.14 25.78
N ASN A 5 13.66 8.68 25.19
CA ASN A 5 13.64 10.03 24.64
C ASN A 5 13.05 9.95 23.23
N TYR A 6 11.77 10.27 23.09
CA TYR A 6 11.10 10.36 21.80
C TYR A 6 11.38 11.73 21.15
N GLN A 7 11.32 11.78 19.83
CA GLN A 7 11.50 13.01 19.06
C GLN A 7 10.23 13.36 18.30
N THR A 8 10.03 14.64 18.08
CA THR A 8 9.10 15.15 17.08
C THR A 8 9.65 14.94 15.66
N LEU A 9 8.79 15.09 14.66
CA LEU A 9 9.17 14.93 13.25
C LEU A 9 10.32 15.86 12.84
N SER A 10 10.30 17.11 13.32
CA SER A 10 11.31 18.12 13.00
C SER A 10 12.64 17.80 13.68
N GLU A 11 12.61 17.44 14.97
CA GLU A 11 13.81 17.08 15.73
C GLU A 11 14.50 15.85 15.14
N PHE A 12 13.73 14.83 14.76
CA PHE A 12 14.26 13.62 14.17
C PHE A 12 14.93 13.87 12.81
N LEU A 13 14.41 14.79 11.99
CA LEU A 13 15.02 15.16 10.71
C LEU A 13 16.31 15.97 10.88
N GLU A 14 16.39 16.80 11.92
CA GLU A 14 17.55 17.65 12.18
C GLU A 14 18.69 16.88 12.85
N ALA A 15 18.37 16.13 13.90
CA ALA A 15 19.33 15.41 14.72
C ALA A 15 18.72 14.05 15.13
N PRO A 16 18.69 13.04 14.24
CA PRO A 16 18.10 11.74 14.58
C PRO A 16 18.79 11.15 15.81
N PHE A 17 18.01 10.78 16.81
CA PHE A 17 18.49 10.29 18.11
C PHE A 17 19.44 11.26 18.83
N GLY A 18 19.27 12.56 18.62
CA GLY A 18 20.08 13.63 19.22
C GLY A 18 21.43 13.87 18.54
N VAL A 19 21.78 13.12 17.49
CA VAL A 19 23.06 13.24 16.80
C VAL A 19 22.87 13.96 15.48
N LYS A 20 23.53 15.11 15.32
CA LYS A 20 23.54 15.85 14.04
C LYS A 20 24.49 15.19 13.05
N ASP A 21 24.00 14.95 11.84
CA ASP A 21 24.76 14.39 10.71
C ASP A 21 24.44 15.20 9.44
N ALA A 22 25.02 16.41 9.37
CA ALA A 22 24.71 17.38 8.32
C ALA A 22 25.07 16.87 6.92
N GLU A 23 26.19 16.14 6.81
CA GLU A 23 26.66 15.56 5.54
C GLU A 23 25.67 14.50 5.03
N ASN A 24 25.25 13.56 5.89
CA ASN A 24 24.26 12.56 5.51
C ASN A 24 22.91 13.20 5.13
N LYS A 25 22.49 14.22 5.89
CA LYS A 25 21.26 14.98 5.61
C LYS A 25 21.32 15.65 4.24
N GLU A 26 22.40 16.35 3.92
CA GLU A 26 22.58 17.01 2.63
C GLU A 26 22.60 16.00 1.47
N ARG A 27 23.31 14.88 1.64
CA ARG A 27 23.32 13.79 0.66
C ARG A 27 21.92 13.25 0.38
N LEU A 28 21.10 13.05 1.42
CA LEU A 28 19.74 12.55 1.27
C LEU A 28 18.79 13.59 0.67
N LEU A 29 18.98 14.88 0.96
CA LEU A 29 18.24 15.97 0.30
C LEU A 29 18.52 16.00 -1.20
N LYS A 30 19.80 15.93 -1.61
CA LYS A 30 20.19 15.82 -3.02
C LYS A 30 19.54 14.61 -3.68
N SER A 31 19.58 13.46 -2.98
CA SER A 31 18.95 12.24 -3.49
C SER A 31 17.42 12.33 -3.58
N TYR A 32 16.77 13.06 -2.68
CA TYR A 32 15.31 13.29 -2.71
C TYR A 32 14.94 14.17 -3.90
N GLY A 33 15.68 15.26 -4.15
CA GLY A 33 15.47 16.13 -5.31
C GLY A 33 15.71 15.43 -6.67
N ALA A 34 16.59 14.42 -6.70
CA ALA A 34 16.85 13.61 -7.89
C ALA A 34 15.85 12.44 -8.09
N ALA A 35 14.97 12.18 -7.13
CA ALA A 35 14.03 11.07 -7.21
C ALA A 35 13.00 11.31 -8.32
N LYS A 36 12.88 10.36 -9.25
CA LYS A 36 11.98 10.46 -10.41
C LYS A 36 10.52 10.21 -10.06
N SER A 37 10.27 9.49 -8.98
CA SER A 37 8.93 9.14 -8.53
C SER A 37 8.65 9.85 -7.21
N PRO A 38 7.42 10.34 -6.99
CA PRO A 38 7.08 11.04 -5.77
C PRO A 38 6.84 10.05 -4.61
N VAL A 39 7.10 10.52 -3.40
CA VAL A 39 6.52 9.94 -2.18
C VAL A 39 5.04 10.31 -2.13
N PHE A 40 4.18 9.40 -1.69
CA PHE A 40 2.76 9.71 -1.50
C PHE A 40 2.19 8.96 -0.29
N ILE A 41 1.06 9.46 0.23
CA ILE A 41 0.34 8.83 1.34
C ILE A 41 -0.71 7.88 0.76
N SER A 42 -0.62 6.62 1.17
CA SER A 42 -1.53 5.54 0.76
C SER A 42 -2.78 5.49 1.65
N GLY A 43 -2.66 5.88 2.91
CA GLY A 43 -3.74 5.75 3.87
C GLY A 43 -3.41 6.29 5.26
N TYR A 44 -4.43 6.36 6.11
CA TYR A 44 -4.26 6.69 7.51
C TYR A 44 -5.34 6.03 8.37
N THR A 45 -5.00 5.84 9.64
CA THR A 45 -5.94 5.44 10.68
C THR A 45 -5.66 6.24 11.97
N ILE A 46 -6.60 6.19 12.90
CA ILE A 46 -6.48 6.77 14.23
C ILE A 46 -6.84 5.68 15.25
N LEU A 47 -5.97 5.46 16.22
CA LEU A 47 -6.15 4.51 17.32
C LEU A 47 -5.90 5.28 18.63
N ASP A 48 -6.91 5.41 19.50
CA ASP A 48 -6.78 6.06 20.81
C ASP A 48 -5.97 7.38 20.77
N ASP A 49 -6.39 8.30 19.89
CA ASP A 49 -5.78 9.61 19.64
C ASP A 49 -4.36 9.61 19.07
N THR A 50 -3.88 8.43 18.67
CA THR A 50 -2.65 8.22 17.93
C THR A 50 -2.93 8.15 16.43
N TYR A 51 -2.19 8.91 15.64
CA TYR A 51 -2.38 9.00 14.19
C TYR A 51 -1.34 8.16 13.48
N LEU A 52 -1.77 7.21 12.65
CA LEU A 52 -0.86 6.41 11.83
C LEU A 52 -1.00 6.82 10.37
N LEU A 53 0.09 7.31 9.78
CA LEU A 53 0.16 7.64 8.35
C LEU A 53 0.94 6.57 7.61
N HIS A 54 0.35 6.01 6.56
CA HIS A 54 1.01 5.03 5.68
C HIS A 54 1.47 5.71 4.39
N LEU A 55 2.78 5.76 4.19
CA LEU A 55 3.44 6.34 3.04
C LEU A 55 4.04 5.26 2.13
N LYS A 56 4.03 5.53 0.82
CA LYS A 56 4.72 4.76 -0.20
C LYS A 56 5.92 5.56 -0.67
N VAL A 57 7.12 5.03 -0.44
CA VAL A 57 8.39 5.67 -0.80
C VAL A 57 9.05 4.89 -1.94
N PRO A 58 9.35 5.50 -3.08
CA PRO A 58 9.89 4.77 -4.23
C PRO A 58 11.29 4.22 -3.97
N SER A 59 11.56 3.06 -4.55
CA SER A 59 12.89 2.45 -4.57
C SER A 59 13.76 3.09 -5.64
N ASP A 60 15.00 3.45 -5.29
CA ASP A 60 15.96 3.94 -6.29
C ASP A 60 16.44 2.85 -7.24
N SER A 61 16.61 1.64 -6.71
CA SER A 61 17.23 0.53 -7.45
C SER A 61 16.23 -0.24 -8.31
N LYS A 62 14.93 -0.16 -7.98
CA LYS A 62 13.88 -0.94 -8.62
C LYS A 62 12.72 -0.02 -9.01
N PRO A 63 12.70 0.49 -10.27
CA PRO A 63 11.61 1.32 -10.77
C PRO A 63 10.25 0.64 -10.63
N GLY A 64 9.24 1.41 -10.24
CA GLY A 64 7.88 0.91 -10.02
C GLY A 64 7.66 0.17 -8.70
N VAL A 65 8.70 0.02 -7.86
CA VAL A 65 8.57 -0.57 -6.52
C VAL A 65 8.61 0.50 -5.45
N ASN A 66 7.66 0.45 -4.52
CA ASN A 66 7.61 1.36 -3.37
C ASN A 66 7.80 0.59 -2.06
N TYR A 67 8.58 1.15 -1.16
CA TYR A 67 8.65 0.79 0.26
C TYR A 67 7.45 1.35 1.02
N ASP A 68 6.95 0.58 1.97
CA ASP A 68 5.95 1.01 2.93
C ASP A 68 6.66 1.62 4.12
N VAL A 69 6.33 2.86 4.44
CA VAL A 69 6.76 3.55 5.64
C VAL A 69 5.52 3.94 6.42
N VAL A 70 5.46 3.59 7.70
CA VAL A 70 4.41 4.05 8.60
C VAL A 70 5.02 4.96 9.65
N ILE A 71 4.40 6.11 9.85
CA ILE A 71 4.76 7.07 10.89
C ILE A 71 3.57 7.18 11.83
N GLN A 72 3.82 6.87 13.10
CA GLN A 72 2.85 7.00 14.17
C GLN A 72 3.13 8.29 14.92
N PHE A 73 2.13 9.17 15.05
CA PHE A 73 2.17 10.38 15.85
C PHE A 73 1.38 10.16 17.13
N PHE A 74 2.04 10.29 18.28
CA PHE A 74 1.41 10.15 19.59
C PHE A 74 1.91 11.23 20.56
N THR A 75 1.17 11.47 21.63
CA THR A 75 1.60 12.30 22.75
C THR A 75 0.87 11.87 24.01
N LYS A 76 1.48 12.06 25.17
CA LYS A 76 0.83 11.92 26.48
C LYS A 76 0.44 13.27 27.08
N ASP A 77 0.87 14.37 26.45
CA ASP A 77 0.60 15.72 26.90
C ASP A 77 -0.74 16.20 26.33
N GLU A 78 -1.70 16.46 27.22
CA GLU A 78 -3.04 16.93 26.87
C GLU A 78 -3.03 18.31 26.17
N SER A 79 -2.05 19.16 26.47
CA SER A 79 -1.91 20.46 25.79
C SER A 79 -1.55 20.26 24.31
N ILE A 80 -0.55 19.42 24.01
CA ILE A 80 -0.16 19.03 22.65
C ILE A 80 -1.31 18.29 21.96
N LYS A 81 -2.04 17.46 22.71
CA LYS A 81 -3.20 16.72 22.19
C LYS A 81 -4.30 17.65 21.70
N SER A 82 -4.49 18.80 22.33
CA SER A 82 -5.48 19.80 21.94
C SER A 82 -5.07 20.65 20.72
N GLU A 83 -3.78 20.66 20.35
CA GLU A 83 -3.30 21.47 19.22
C GLU A 83 -3.98 21.07 17.90
N PRO A 84 -4.21 21.99 16.95
CA PRO A 84 -4.81 21.65 15.66
C PRO A 84 -3.85 20.89 14.72
N VAL A 85 -2.59 20.70 15.11
CA VAL A 85 -1.52 20.13 14.28
C VAL A 85 -0.80 18.98 14.98
N LEU A 86 -0.07 18.17 14.21
CA LEU A 86 0.72 17.03 14.69
C LEU A 86 2.21 17.37 14.82
N ASN A 87 2.60 18.64 14.67
CA ASN A 87 4.01 19.05 14.62
C ASN A 87 4.78 18.75 15.92
N ASN A 88 4.12 18.88 17.06
CA ASN A 88 4.69 18.66 18.38
C ASN A 88 4.45 17.25 18.92
N TYR A 89 3.83 16.37 18.12
CA TYR A 89 3.66 14.97 18.49
C TYR A 89 4.98 14.23 18.38
N TYR A 90 5.20 13.30 19.31
CA TYR A 90 6.26 12.32 19.22
C TYR A 90 5.97 11.31 18.12
N ILE A 91 7.06 10.75 17.56
CA ILE A 91 6.96 9.81 16.45
C ILE A 91 7.54 8.44 16.75
N GLN A 92 6.89 7.42 16.19
CA GLN A 92 7.41 6.07 16.02
C GLN A 92 7.32 5.68 14.55
N PHE A 93 8.11 4.69 14.16
CA PHE A 93 8.31 4.30 12.77
C PHE A 93 8.12 2.81 12.54
N PHE A 94 7.72 2.49 11.32
CA PHE A 94 7.93 1.20 10.70
C PHE A 94 8.35 1.43 9.24
N SER A 95 9.24 0.61 8.72
CA SER A 95 9.55 0.56 7.29
C SER A 95 9.83 -0.86 6.85
N ASN A 96 9.42 -1.21 5.64
CA ASN A 96 9.81 -2.47 5.00
C ASN A 96 10.93 -2.30 3.97
N SER A 97 11.67 -1.18 4.03
CA SER A 97 12.88 -1.02 3.22
C SER A 97 13.95 -2.03 3.68
N PRO A 98 14.68 -2.68 2.76
CA PRO A 98 15.74 -3.62 3.12
C PRO A 98 16.79 -3.00 4.05
N SER A 99 17.17 -1.74 3.75
CA SER A 99 18.11 -0.99 4.57
C SER A 99 17.61 -0.82 6.01
N PHE A 100 16.34 -0.46 6.21
CA PHE A 100 15.76 -0.36 7.55
C PHE A 100 15.71 -1.70 8.27
N VAL A 101 15.16 -2.73 7.62
CA VAL A 101 15.00 -4.07 8.20
C VAL A 101 16.34 -4.64 8.66
N TYR A 102 17.39 -4.54 7.83
CA TYR A 102 18.68 -5.15 8.13
C TYR A 102 19.59 -4.33 9.05
N LYS A 103 19.43 -3.00 9.11
CA LYS A 103 20.37 -2.12 9.85
C LYS A 103 19.81 -1.51 11.11
N TYR A 104 18.50 -1.27 11.15
CA TYR A 104 17.91 -0.34 12.12
C TYR A 104 16.72 -0.92 12.88
N ALA A 105 15.97 -1.88 12.34
CA ALA A 105 14.73 -2.37 12.95
C ALA A 105 14.88 -2.80 14.43
N VAL A 106 15.87 -3.64 14.74
CA VAL A 106 16.13 -4.08 16.12
C VAL A 106 16.54 -2.92 17.03
N LEU A 107 17.37 -2.00 16.54
CA LEU A 107 17.83 -0.85 17.33
C LEU A 107 16.67 0.11 17.62
N TYR A 108 15.78 0.34 16.65
CA TYR A 108 14.57 1.14 16.82
C TYR A 108 13.63 0.48 17.83
N LYS A 109 13.45 -0.84 17.77
CA LYS A 109 12.67 -1.60 18.76
C LYS A 109 13.24 -1.44 20.17
N GLN A 110 14.55 -1.63 20.34
CA GLN A 110 15.22 -1.49 21.64
C GLN A 110 15.15 -0.07 22.22
N LYS A 111 15.11 0.96 21.36
CA LYS A 111 15.00 2.36 21.77
C LYS A 111 13.55 2.87 21.87
N GLY A 112 12.55 2.01 21.60
CA GLY A 112 11.14 2.38 21.64
C GLY A 112 10.64 3.17 20.42
N TYR A 113 11.44 3.34 19.38
CA TYR A 113 11.06 4.06 18.15
C TYR A 113 10.31 3.20 17.13
N MET A 114 10.16 1.91 17.37
CA MET A 114 9.39 1.00 16.51
C MET A 114 7.91 1.05 16.88
N ILE A 115 7.02 1.01 15.88
CA ILE A 115 5.58 0.86 16.07
C ILE A 115 5.26 -0.58 16.49
N ASP A 116 4.70 -0.75 17.68
CA ASP A 116 4.45 -2.08 18.27
C ASP A 116 3.51 -2.95 17.44
N VAL A 117 2.39 -2.38 16.96
CA VAL A 117 1.39 -3.11 16.17
C VAL A 117 1.90 -3.58 14.79
N LEU A 118 3.06 -3.11 14.35
CA LEU A 118 3.68 -3.48 13.08
C LEU A 118 4.92 -4.37 13.25
N GLN A 119 5.31 -4.71 14.49
CA GLN A 119 6.45 -5.60 14.71
C GLN A 119 6.25 -6.98 14.08
N GLU A 120 5.01 -7.51 14.08
CA GLU A 120 4.66 -8.78 13.45
C GLU A 120 4.87 -8.82 11.93
N LYS A 121 4.97 -7.64 11.29
CA LYS A 121 5.22 -7.49 9.85
C LYS A 121 6.70 -7.65 9.50
N LEU A 122 7.57 -7.59 10.50
CA LEU A 122 9.00 -7.88 10.36
C LEU A 122 9.23 -9.38 10.41
N ASP A 123 10.21 -9.85 9.65
CA ASP A 123 10.67 -11.23 9.80
C ASP A 123 11.28 -11.39 11.20
N PRO A 124 10.86 -12.39 12.00
CA PRO A 124 11.39 -12.64 13.34
C PRO A 124 12.91 -12.69 13.38
N LYS A 125 13.55 -13.20 12.31
CA LYS A 125 15.02 -13.24 12.21
C LYS A 125 15.65 -11.85 12.33
N TYR A 126 15.02 -10.82 11.79
CA TYR A 126 15.53 -9.45 11.77
C TYR A 126 14.87 -8.55 12.81
N ALA A 127 13.87 -9.05 13.54
CA ALA A 127 13.23 -8.33 14.63
C ALA A 127 14.01 -8.45 15.95
N ASP A 128 14.71 -9.58 16.16
CA ASP A 128 15.38 -9.89 17.43
C ASP A 128 16.90 -10.11 17.31
N THR A 129 17.45 -10.13 16.10
CA THR A 129 18.90 -10.31 15.89
C THR A 129 19.61 -8.98 15.67
N LEU A 130 20.63 -8.69 16.48
CA LEU A 130 21.44 -7.49 16.33
C LEU A 130 22.13 -7.41 14.95
N PRO A 131 22.18 -6.22 14.31
CA PRO A 131 22.66 -6.06 12.94
C PRO A 131 24.19 -6.01 12.84
N THR A 132 24.91 -6.99 13.40
CA THR A 132 26.37 -6.98 13.50
C THR A 132 27.09 -6.95 12.14
N THR A 133 26.47 -7.46 11.07
CA THR A 133 27.05 -7.41 9.71
C THR A 133 26.73 -6.11 8.98
N ALA A 134 25.48 -5.63 9.08
CA ALA A 134 24.97 -4.51 8.28
C ALA A 134 25.16 -3.14 8.95
N ASN A 135 25.31 -3.13 10.28
CA ASN A 135 25.57 -1.95 11.12
C ASN A 135 26.52 -2.35 12.27
N LYS A 136 27.79 -2.59 11.94
CA LYS A 136 28.83 -3.03 12.88
C LYS A 136 28.97 -2.11 14.11
N GLU A 137 28.83 -0.81 13.89
CA GLU A 137 28.97 0.23 14.91
C GLU A 137 27.68 0.47 15.71
N MET A 138 26.58 -0.22 15.37
CA MET A 138 25.26 -0.01 15.95
C MET A 138 24.81 1.47 15.91
N LYS A 139 25.24 2.20 14.86
CA LYS A 139 24.92 3.62 14.70
C LYS A 139 23.41 3.78 14.48
N LEU A 140 22.78 4.55 15.35
CA LEU A 140 21.37 4.92 15.25
C LEU A 140 21.25 6.21 14.42
N THR A 141 20.56 6.11 13.30
CA THR A 141 20.24 7.21 12.38
C THR A 141 19.03 6.82 11.55
N TYR A 142 18.48 7.73 10.74
CA TYR A 142 17.40 7.39 9.82
C TYR A 142 17.88 6.59 8.60
N ASP A 143 17.05 5.64 8.18
CA ASP A 143 17.11 5.08 6.84
C ASP A 143 16.67 6.12 5.79
N LYS A 144 17.13 5.96 4.55
CA LYS A 144 16.71 6.81 3.43
C LYS A 144 15.19 6.86 3.26
N SER A 145 14.48 5.74 3.39
CA SER A 145 13.02 5.72 3.24
C SER A 145 12.31 6.53 4.33
N LEU A 146 12.81 6.48 5.56
CA LEU A 146 12.33 7.27 6.68
C LEU A 146 12.58 8.77 6.43
N PHE A 147 13.80 9.13 6.01
CA PHE A 147 14.12 10.51 5.66
C PHE A 147 13.17 11.06 4.59
N PHE A 148 12.95 10.30 3.52
CA PHE A 148 12.08 10.71 2.41
C PHE A 148 10.64 10.91 2.87
N ALA A 149 10.11 10.00 3.68
CA ALA A 149 8.76 10.10 4.25
C ALA A 149 8.62 11.33 5.16
N CYS A 150 9.55 11.52 6.10
CA CYS A 150 9.51 12.66 7.03
C CYS A 150 9.65 13.99 6.27
N HIS A 151 10.59 14.08 5.35
CA HIS A 151 10.84 15.28 4.57
C HIS A 151 9.63 15.65 3.70
N PHE A 152 9.01 14.66 3.05
CA PHE A 152 7.77 14.84 2.29
C PHE A 152 6.63 15.37 3.17
N LEU A 153 6.47 14.85 4.40
CA LEU A 153 5.44 15.32 5.31
C LEU A 153 5.61 16.79 5.71
N ILE A 154 6.83 17.19 6.07
CA ILE A 154 7.10 18.57 6.49
C ILE A 154 7.01 19.57 5.34
N THR A 155 7.49 19.21 4.15
CA THR A 155 7.58 20.15 3.03
C THR A 155 6.28 20.22 2.23
N SER A 156 5.66 19.08 1.95
CA SER A 156 4.55 18.97 1.01
C SER A 156 3.20 18.78 1.68
N CYS A 157 3.17 18.27 2.93
CA CYS A 157 1.94 17.86 3.59
C CYS A 157 1.62 18.62 4.89
N LYS A 158 2.42 19.62 5.28
CA LYS A 158 2.25 20.31 6.56
C LYS A 158 0.86 20.90 6.76
N ALA A 159 0.32 21.54 5.72
CA ALA A 159 -1.01 22.14 5.77
C ALA A 159 -2.16 21.13 5.63
N THR A 160 -1.89 19.89 5.19
CA THR A 160 -2.94 18.91 4.84
C THR A 160 -2.95 17.70 5.75
N TRP A 161 -1.85 16.94 5.84
CA TRP A 161 -1.78 15.70 6.60
C TRP A 161 -1.27 15.88 8.03
N LEU A 162 -0.55 16.98 8.31
CA LEU A 162 -0.15 17.31 9.68
C LEU A 162 -1.14 18.21 10.41
N ASN A 163 -2.28 18.54 9.79
CA ASN A 163 -3.34 19.32 10.41
C ASN A 163 -4.57 18.42 10.67
N LYS A 164 -5.01 18.36 11.93
CA LYS A 164 -6.07 17.46 12.41
C LYS A 164 -7.43 17.74 11.75
N LYS A 165 -7.71 19.00 11.43
CA LYS A 165 -8.94 19.39 10.72
C LYS A 165 -8.95 18.82 9.30
N TYR A 166 -7.85 18.97 8.56
CA TYR A 166 -7.76 18.54 7.16
C TYR A 166 -7.57 17.03 7.00
N ILE A 167 -6.88 16.36 7.93
CA ILE A 167 -6.85 14.89 7.91
C ILE A 167 -8.24 14.33 8.22
N GLY A 168 -9.02 14.97 9.11
CA GLY A 168 -10.38 14.58 9.46
C GLY A 168 -11.39 14.61 8.31
N THR A 169 -11.11 15.35 7.22
CA THR A 169 -11.98 15.36 6.03
C THR A 169 -11.72 14.20 5.06
N ARG A 170 -10.68 13.41 5.30
CA ARG A 170 -10.30 12.26 4.45
C ARG A 170 -10.99 10.98 4.92
N ARG A 171 -10.95 9.94 4.09
CA ARG A 171 -11.46 8.62 4.46
C ARG A 171 -10.49 7.97 5.45
N LYS A 172 -10.88 7.91 6.73
CA LYS A 172 -10.20 7.11 7.75
C LYS A 172 -10.39 5.62 7.48
N GLN A 173 -9.32 4.85 7.52
CA GLN A 173 -9.36 3.41 7.38
C GLN A 173 -9.63 2.74 8.73
N SER A 174 -10.24 1.55 8.71
CA SER A 174 -10.22 0.70 9.90
C SER A 174 -8.79 0.22 10.18
N LEU A 175 -8.45 -0.08 11.43
CA LEU A 175 -7.14 -0.62 11.77
C LEU A 175 -6.81 -1.88 10.95
N ARG A 176 -7.78 -2.79 10.79
CA ARG A 176 -7.62 -4.01 9.98
C ARG A 176 -7.33 -3.69 8.51
N GLU A 177 -8.08 -2.77 7.90
CA GLU A 177 -7.83 -2.35 6.52
C GLU A 177 -6.45 -1.73 6.38
N PHE A 178 -6.08 -0.83 7.29
CA PHE A 178 -4.77 -0.18 7.31
C PHE A 178 -3.63 -1.21 7.38
N LEU A 179 -3.66 -2.11 8.36
CA LEU A 179 -2.63 -3.15 8.55
C LEU A 179 -2.55 -4.13 7.36
N SER A 180 -3.67 -4.38 6.67
CA SER A 180 -3.68 -5.24 5.47
C SER A 180 -2.99 -4.62 4.25
N GLN A 181 -2.90 -3.29 4.21
CA GLN A 181 -2.24 -2.55 3.11
C GLN A 181 -0.75 -2.34 3.33
N VAL A 182 -0.28 -2.50 4.57
CA VAL A 182 1.14 -2.47 4.91
C VAL A 182 1.74 -3.83 4.57
N THR A 183 2.63 -3.85 3.58
CA THR A 183 3.24 -5.11 3.10
C THR A 183 4.27 -5.64 4.10
N ASP A 184 4.13 -6.90 4.46
CA ASP A 184 5.10 -7.65 5.25
C ASP A 184 6.46 -7.72 4.54
N THR A 185 7.53 -7.81 5.32
CA THR A 185 8.91 -7.96 4.80
C THR A 185 9.07 -9.20 3.92
N LYS A 186 8.49 -10.33 4.32
CA LYS A 186 8.45 -11.59 3.53
C LYS A 186 7.66 -11.44 2.23
N GLY A 187 6.49 -10.81 2.29
CA GLY A 187 5.68 -10.52 1.11
C GLY A 187 6.44 -9.65 0.09
N LYS A 188 7.27 -8.72 0.59
CA LYS A 188 8.12 -7.89 -0.27
C LYS A 188 9.27 -8.66 -0.89
N ALA A 189 9.93 -9.55 -0.15
CA ALA A 189 10.97 -10.44 -0.69
C ALA A 189 10.41 -11.29 -1.85
N ILE A 190 9.22 -11.89 -1.65
CA ILE A 190 8.49 -12.64 -2.68
C ILE A 190 8.17 -11.75 -3.88
N PHE A 191 7.64 -10.54 -3.66
CA PHE A 191 7.37 -9.60 -4.76
C PHE A 191 8.65 -9.24 -5.52
N PHE A 192 9.77 -9.06 -4.83
CA PHE A 192 11.06 -8.81 -5.46
C PHE A 192 11.50 -9.99 -6.33
N ASP A 193 11.42 -11.21 -5.82
CA ASP A 193 11.75 -12.42 -6.59
C ASP A 193 10.85 -12.55 -7.82
N LEU A 194 9.53 -12.41 -7.67
CA LEU A 194 8.57 -12.40 -8.78
C LEU A 194 8.85 -11.30 -9.79
N SER A 195 9.22 -10.10 -9.34
CA SER A 195 9.56 -8.97 -10.23
C SER A 195 10.83 -9.25 -11.03
N GLU A 196 11.82 -9.91 -10.41
CA GLU A 196 13.06 -10.29 -11.07
C GLU A 196 12.84 -11.42 -12.07
N VAL A 197 12.07 -12.43 -11.70
CA VAL A 197 11.62 -13.52 -12.58
C VAL A 197 10.85 -12.94 -13.78
N SER A 198 9.87 -12.07 -13.54
CA SER A 198 9.10 -11.40 -14.60
C SER A 198 10.00 -10.58 -15.53
N ARG A 199 11.00 -9.88 -14.98
CA ARG A 199 11.99 -9.14 -15.78
C ARG A 199 12.87 -10.07 -16.63
N ARG A 200 13.26 -11.24 -16.10
CA ARG A 200 14.02 -12.25 -16.84
C ARG A 200 13.17 -12.84 -17.97
N PHE A 201 11.93 -13.23 -17.68
CA PHE A 201 10.98 -13.70 -18.70
C PHE A 201 10.76 -12.69 -19.82
N LYS A 202 10.56 -11.41 -19.48
CA LYS A 202 10.42 -10.35 -20.49
C LYS A 202 11.67 -10.25 -21.39
N LYS A 203 12.87 -10.32 -20.80
CA LYS A 203 14.13 -10.31 -21.55
C LYS A 203 14.36 -11.55 -22.41
N GLU A 204 13.80 -12.70 -22.03
CA GLU A 204 13.83 -13.93 -22.84
C GLU A 204 12.84 -13.85 -23.98
N LEU A 205 11.59 -13.46 -23.72
CA LEU A 205 10.59 -13.15 -24.75
C LEU A 205 11.09 -12.14 -25.78
N ASP A 206 11.73 -11.05 -25.34
CA ASP A 206 12.30 -10.04 -26.23
C ASP A 206 13.46 -10.59 -27.08
N ARG A 207 14.21 -11.60 -26.58
CA ARG A 207 15.27 -12.28 -27.34
C ARG A 207 14.66 -13.23 -28.36
N ASP A 208 13.71 -14.05 -27.94
CA ASP A 208 13.03 -15.01 -28.82
C ASP A 208 12.27 -14.29 -29.94
N MET A 209 11.59 -13.19 -29.64
CA MET A 209 10.93 -12.36 -30.65
C MET A 209 11.92 -11.76 -31.67
N LYS A 210 13.12 -11.36 -31.23
CA LYS A 210 14.18 -10.88 -32.14
C LYS A 210 14.75 -12.00 -33.01
N LEU A 211 14.79 -13.22 -32.50
CA LEU A 211 15.24 -14.40 -33.26
C LEU A 211 14.19 -14.88 -34.27
N ILE A 212 12.89 -14.74 -33.94
CA ILE A 212 11.77 -15.18 -34.78
C ILE A 212 11.48 -14.16 -35.90
N ASN A 213 11.67 -12.85 -35.69
CA ASN A 213 11.47 -11.82 -36.72
C ASN A 213 12.37 -10.59 -36.50
N PRO A 214 13.51 -10.46 -37.20
CA PRO A 214 14.48 -9.37 -36.98
C PRO A 214 13.97 -7.96 -37.34
N HIS A 215 12.80 -7.83 -37.98
CA HIS A 215 12.21 -6.55 -38.37
C HIS A 215 11.01 -6.07 -37.53
N MET A 216 10.56 -6.81 -36.50
CA MET A 216 9.49 -6.32 -35.63
C MET A 216 10.06 -5.81 -34.30
N THR A 217 10.31 -4.50 -34.24
CA THR A 217 10.43 -3.81 -32.95
C THR A 217 9.04 -3.64 -32.35
N LEU A 218 8.83 -4.10 -31.11
CA LEU A 218 7.67 -3.71 -30.31
C LEU A 218 7.80 -2.22 -29.97
N LYS A 219 7.44 -1.34 -30.92
CA LYS A 219 7.04 0.01 -30.53
C LYS A 219 5.78 -0.14 -29.65
N PRO A 220 5.69 0.53 -28.49
CA PRO A 220 4.41 0.63 -27.82
C PRO A 220 3.41 1.16 -28.84
N LYS A 221 2.31 0.44 -29.04
CA LYS A 221 1.17 0.98 -29.77
C LYS A 221 0.77 2.23 -28.99
N THR A 222 1.15 3.39 -29.48
CA THR A 222 0.43 4.61 -29.13
C THR A 222 -1.01 4.28 -29.52
N GLU A 223 -1.90 4.19 -28.54
CA GLU A 223 -3.33 4.14 -28.81
C GLU A 223 -3.69 5.45 -29.50
N SER A 224 -3.52 5.50 -30.82
CA SER A 224 -4.29 6.41 -31.65
C SER A 224 -5.73 5.96 -31.51
N ARG A 225 -6.39 6.58 -30.54
CA ARG A 225 -7.83 6.59 -30.36
C ARG A 225 -8.46 6.69 -31.76
N PRO A 226 -9.24 5.70 -32.22
CA PRO A 226 -9.97 5.85 -33.47
C PRO A 226 -10.93 7.02 -33.26
N THR A 227 -10.69 8.13 -33.94
CA THR A 227 -11.69 9.20 -34.07
C THR A 227 -12.75 8.72 -35.05
N THR A 228 -13.59 7.78 -34.62
CA THR A 228 -14.91 7.62 -35.24
C THR A 228 -15.68 8.89 -34.97
N LYS A 229 -15.67 9.80 -35.94
CA LYS A 229 -16.59 10.94 -36.01
C LYS A 229 -18.01 10.38 -35.97
N HIS A 230 -18.61 10.32 -34.79
CA HIS A 230 -20.04 10.09 -34.65
C HIS A 230 -20.75 11.28 -35.30
N LYS A 231 -21.35 11.06 -36.47
CA LYS A 231 -22.37 11.97 -37.00
C LYS A 231 -23.51 12.01 -35.96
N PRO A 232 -24.01 13.20 -35.58
CA PRO A 232 -25.11 13.28 -34.63
C PRO A 232 -26.33 12.55 -35.20
N ILE A 233 -26.83 11.59 -34.44
CA ILE A 233 -28.05 10.83 -34.75
C ILE A 233 -29.20 11.83 -34.76
N SER A 234 -29.75 12.09 -35.95
CA SER A 234 -31.03 12.78 -36.09
C SER A 234 -32.13 11.91 -35.47
N LYS A 235 -33.06 12.56 -34.76
CA LYS A 235 -34.16 11.92 -34.03
C LYS A 235 -34.98 11.01 -34.95
N ILE A 236 -34.80 9.70 -34.86
CA ILE A 236 -35.69 8.72 -35.50
C ILE A 236 -36.79 8.37 -34.50
N LYS A 237 -38.03 8.78 -34.80
CA LYS A 237 -39.24 8.37 -34.07
C LYS A 237 -39.56 6.91 -34.43
N PRO A 238 -39.84 6.02 -33.47
CA PRO A 238 -40.16 4.64 -33.78
C PRO A 238 -41.57 4.55 -34.39
N LYS A 239 -41.70 3.84 -35.51
CA LYS A 239 -43.00 3.35 -35.99
C LYS A 239 -43.18 1.90 -35.52
N LEU A 240 -44.33 1.64 -34.90
CA LEU A 240 -44.82 0.30 -34.60
C LEU A 240 -45.03 -0.49 -35.90
N ASN A 241 -44.91 -1.82 -35.78
CA ASN A 241 -45.21 -2.87 -36.75
C ASN A 241 -44.11 -3.27 -37.73
N THR A 242 -43.34 -4.30 -37.34
CA THR A 242 -43.14 -5.47 -38.21
C THR A 242 -42.98 -6.72 -37.35
N PHE A 243 -44.11 -7.30 -36.98
CA PHE A 243 -44.19 -8.66 -36.45
C PHE A 243 -43.89 -9.67 -37.58
N ASN A 244 -43.28 -10.78 -37.17
CA ASN A 244 -43.45 -12.16 -37.64
C ASN A 244 -42.55 -12.79 -38.73
N LYS A 245 -41.86 -13.83 -38.20
CA LYS A 245 -41.82 -15.25 -38.59
C LYS A 245 -40.75 -15.76 -39.57
N SER A 246 -40.06 -16.76 -39.02
CA SER A 246 -39.47 -17.97 -39.63
C SER A 246 -38.08 -17.87 -40.25
N SER A 247 -37.10 -18.49 -39.60
CA SER A 247 -36.48 -19.74 -40.09
C SER A 247 -35.42 -20.24 -39.09
N PHE A 248 -35.33 -21.57 -39.01
CA PHE A 248 -34.63 -22.40 -38.04
C PHE A 248 -33.10 -22.27 -38.06
N GLY A 249 -32.44 -22.55 -36.92
CA GLY A 249 -30.99 -22.79 -36.91
C GLY A 249 -30.26 -22.89 -35.56
N GLY A 250 -30.73 -23.71 -34.60
CA GLY A 250 -29.87 -24.46 -33.67
C GLY A 250 -29.16 -23.77 -32.49
N MET A 251 -29.65 -23.96 -31.26
CA MET A 251 -28.95 -24.70 -30.18
C MET A 251 -29.89 -24.84 -28.97
N THR A 252 -30.38 -26.06 -28.72
CA THR A 252 -31.28 -26.41 -27.62
C THR A 252 -30.48 -26.82 -26.39
N ILE A 253 -30.63 -26.10 -25.28
CA ILE A 253 -30.18 -26.55 -23.94
C ILE A 253 -31.34 -27.32 -23.31
N ARG A 254 -31.15 -28.61 -23.01
CA ARG A 254 -32.16 -29.43 -22.33
C ARG A 254 -32.16 -29.12 -20.82
N PRO A 255 -33.33 -28.94 -20.17
CA PRO A 255 -33.41 -28.82 -18.72
C PRO A 255 -33.35 -30.19 -18.03
N VAL A 256 -32.72 -30.21 -16.86
CA VAL A 256 -32.50 -31.39 -15.99
C VAL A 256 -33.82 -31.95 -15.45
N GLU A 257 -33.98 -33.28 -15.50
CA GLU A 257 -35.17 -34.01 -15.01
C GLU A 257 -35.40 -33.80 -13.51
N LYS A 258 -36.65 -33.48 -13.15
CA LYS A 258 -37.14 -33.44 -11.77
C LYS A 258 -37.45 -34.86 -11.29
N VAL A 259 -36.81 -35.25 -10.19
CA VAL A 259 -37.08 -36.50 -9.45
C VAL A 259 -38.56 -36.58 -9.04
N LYS A 260 -39.20 -37.72 -9.32
CA LYS A 260 -40.61 -38.01 -9.04
C LYS A 260 -40.89 -38.08 -7.53
N VAL A 261 -41.91 -37.33 -7.11
CA VAL A 261 -42.61 -37.45 -5.84
C VAL A 261 -43.48 -38.71 -5.85
N ILE A 262 -43.29 -39.61 -4.89
CA ILE A 262 -44.13 -40.79 -4.69
C ILE A 262 -45.17 -40.50 -3.59
N GLY A 263 -46.45 -40.47 -4.00
CA GLY A 263 -47.55 -41.15 -3.33
C GLY A 263 -48.07 -40.64 -1.97
N LYS A 264 -49.17 -39.88 -2.01
CA LYS A 264 -50.12 -39.69 -0.90
C LYS A 264 -50.79 -41.01 -0.51
N LYS A 265 -50.86 -41.34 0.79
CA LYS A 265 -51.94 -42.16 1.37
C LYS A 265 -52.84 -41.30 2.25
N ARG A 266 -54.15 -41.41 2.02
CA ARG A 266 -55.26 -40.66 2.65
C ARG A 266 -55.61 -41.23 4.06
N PRO A 267 -56.39 -40.48 4.87
CA PRO A 267 -56.44 -40.59 6.32
C PRO A 267 -57.41 -41.67 6.82
N LYS A 268 -57.16 -42.17 8.04
CA LYS A 268 -58.18 -42.87 8.85
C LYS A 268 -58.55 -41.99 10.05
N THR A 269 -59.79 -41.53 10.02
CA THR A 269 -60.55 -41.00 11.15
C THR A 269 -60.71 -42.06 12.24
N ARG A 270 -60.55 -41.69 13.51
CA ARG A 270 -61.38 -42.26 14.57
C ARG A 270 -61.61 -41.27 15.72
N THR A 271 -62.87 -41.23 16.09
CA THR A 271 -63.62 -40.35 16.97
C THR A 271 -63.46 -40.72 18.46
N THR A 272 -63.40 -39.67 19.30
CA THR A 272 -63.98 -39.47 20.65
C THR A 272 -63.91 -40.54 21.75
N LYS A 273 -63.49 -40.11 22.95
CA LYS A 273 -64.35 -39.87 24.15
C LYS A 273 -63.51 -39.29 25.29
N LYS A 274 -63.93 -38.12 25.80
CA LYS A 274 -64.43 -37.85 27.17
C LYS A 274 -63.33 -37.83 28.23
#